data_AF-A0A2A4QS04-F1
#
_entry.id   AF-A0A2A4QS04-F1
#
_cell.length_a   1.000
_cell.length_b   1.000
_cell.length_c   1.000
_cell.angle_alpha   90.00
_cell.angle_beta   90.00
_cell.angle_gamma   90.00
#
_symmetry.space_group_name_H-M   'P 1'
#
loop_
_entity.id
_entity.type
_entity.pdbx_description
1 polymer ?
#
loop_
_entity_poly.entity_id
_entity_poly.type
_entity_poly.pdbx_seq_one_letter_code
_entity_poly.pdbx_strand_id
1 'polypeptide(L)'
;MKHTFKICTKNKLILRKMRGDITLDDYKNLLIEARNIEGYNSNYRVILDYRDSNLVSNIREYISYLKLFQKDDYHNNTKLFIASSPRVFVACNLFKDIVGYKNAFIFSSPLAALQHLGLQDTPALQFLETD
;
A
#
# COMPACT_ATOMS: atom_id res chain seq x y z
N MET A 1 13.30 3.00 -6.73
CA MET A 1 12.27 3.47 -5.78
C MET A 1 12.87 3.81 -4.41
N LYS A 2 12.37 4.85 -3.72
CA LYS A 2 12.62 5.05 -2.27
C LYS A 2 11.36 4.63 -1.51
N HIS A 3 11.51 3.90 -0.41
CA HIS A 3 10.40 3.64 0.52
C HIS A 3 10.79 3.89 1.97
N THR A 4 9.79 4.15 2.79
CA THR A 4 9.91 4.23 4.25
C THR A 4 8.67 3.64 4.88
N PHE A 5 8.76 3.15 6.11
CA PHE A 5 7.59 2.64 6.83
C PHE A 5 7.63 3.02 8.31
N LYS A 6 6.44 3.02 8.93
CA LYS A 6 6.23 3.28 10.35
C LYS A 6 5.09 2.41 10.87
N ILE A 7 5.31 1.75 12.00
CA ILE A 7 4.27 1.00 12.71
C ILE A 7 3.74 1.86 13.86
N CYS A 8 2.45 2.16 13.86
CA CYS A 8 1.76 2.91 14.92
C CYS A 8 0.88 1.96 15.73
N THR A 9 1.47 1.33 16.76
CA THR A 9 0.83 0.30 17.59
C THR A 9 -0.45 0.78 18.27
N LYS A 10 -0.45 2.01 18.81
CA LYS A 10 -1.62 2.64 19.46
C LYS A 10 -2.85 2.69 18.56
N ASN A 11 -2.65 2.94 17.27
CA ASN A 11 -3.74 3.04 16.29
C ASN A 11 -3.95 1.75 15.49
N LYS A 12 -3.15 0.70 15.75
CA LYS A 12 -3.10 -0.53 14.96
C LYS A 12 -2.94 -0.20 13.46
N LEU A 13 -1.93 0.63 13.15
CA LEU A 13 -1.64 1.07 11.79
C LEU A 13 -0.23 0.72 11.36
N ILE A 14 -0.08 0.41 10.08
CA ILE A 14 1.18 0.35 9.37
C ILE A 14 1.11 1.39 8.25
N LEU A 15 2.09 2.28 8.20
CA LEU A 15 2.18 3.33 7.20
C LEU A 15 3.40 3.04 6.34
N ARG A 16 3.26 3.08 5.02
CA ARG A 16 4.38 2.94 4.09
C ARG A 16 4.29 4.01 3.01
N LYS A 17 5.36 4.77 2.81
CA LYS A 17 5.52 5.71 1.70
C LYS A 17 6.40 5.08 0.62
N MET A 18 6.01 5.23 -0.63
CA MET A 18 6.80 4.86 -1.81
C MET A 18 6.88 6.09 -2.71
N ARG A 19 8.08 6.37 -3.23
CA ARG A 19 8.39 7.55 -4.05
C ARG A 19 9.29 7.17 -5.23
N GLY A 20 9.07 7.84 -6.35
CA GLY A 20 9.83 7.66 -7.59
C GLY A 20 9.35 6.50 -8.46
N ASP A 21 10.20 6.07 -9.38
CA ASP A 21 9.87 4.99 -10.30
C ASP A 21 9.80 3.62 -9.59
N ILE A 22 8.74 2.89 -9.90
CA ILE A 22 8.42 1.55 -9.38
C ILE A 22 8.48 0.55 -10.53
N THR A 23 9.43 -0.37 -10.44
CA THR A 23 9.52 -1.53 -11.32
C THR A 23 8.69 -2.71 -10.78
N LEU A 24 8.50 -3.74 -11.59
CA LEU A 24 7.87 -4.97 -11.12
C LEU A 24 8.70 -5.65 -10.01
N ASP A 25 10.03 -5.62 -10.09
CA ASP A 25 10.88 -6.26 -9.09
C ASP A 25 10.87 -5.50 -7.77
N ASP A 26 10.85 -4.17 -7.81
CA ASP A 26 10.56 -3.32 -6.66
C ASP A 26 9.26 -3.75 -5.96
N TYR A 27 8.20 -3.98 -6.74
CA TYR A 27 6.90 -4.40 -6.23
C TYR A 27 6.93 -5.81 -5.60
N LYS A 28 7.61 -6.77 -6.23
CA LYS A 28 7.79 -8.12 -5.64
C LYS A 28 8.53 -8.05 -4.31
N ASN A 29 9.60 -7.26 -4.25
CA ASN A 29 10.39 -7.06 -3.03
C ASN A 29 9.54 -6.45 -1.92
N LEU A 30 8.70 -5.46 -2.23
CA LEU A 30 7.76 -4.88 -1.28
C LEU A 30 6.79 -5.91 -0.68
N LEU A 31 6.29 -6.85 -1.49
CA LEU A 31 5.39 -7.89 -0.99
C LEU A 31 6.12 -8.90 -0.10
N ILE A 32 7.35 -9.27 -0.46
CA ILE A 32 8.21 -10.15 0.36
C ILE A 32 8.54 -9.47 1.69
N GLU A 33 8.97 -8.21 1.67
CA GLU A 33 9.21 -7.43 2.88
C GLU A 33 7.98 -7.38 3.76
N ALA A 34 6.82 -7.04 3.18
CA ALA A 34 5.57 -6.90 3.91
C ALA A 34 5.14 -8.20 4.60
N ARG A 35 5.38 -9.36 3.99
CA ARG A 35 5.14 -10.69 4.59
C ARG A 35 6.00 -10.95 5.82
N ASN A 36 7.19 -10.37 5.86
CA ASN A 36 8.22 -10.62 6.86
C ASN A 36 8.41 -9.45 7.84
N ILE A 37 7.49 -8.48 7.89
CA ILE A 37 7.61 -7.34 8.81
C ILE A 37 7.56 -7.84 10.26
N GLU A 38 8.62 -7.59 11.01
CA GLU A 38 8.64 -7.78 12.45
C GLU A 38 7.67 -6.81 13.14
N GLY A 39 6.90 -7.31 14.12
CA GLY A 39 5.84 -6.52 14.76
C GLY A 39 4.57 -6.36 13.92
N TYR A 40 4.50 -7.02 12.75
CA TYR A 40 3.26 -7.13 12.00
C TYR A 40 2.19 -7.87 12.82
N ASN A 41 0.99 -7.33 12.85
CA ASN A 41 -0.17 -7.96 13.46
C ASN A 41 -1.33 -7.92 12.47
N SER A 42 -1.98 -9.05 12.24
CA SER A 42 -3.10 -9.18 11.27
C SER A 42 -4.29 -8.26 11.58
N ASN A 43 -4.40 -7.77 12.82
CA ASN A 43 -5.40 -6.79 13.22
C ASN A 43 -5.04 -5.34 12.86
N TYR A 44 -3.86 -5.10 12.28
CA TYR A 44 -3.42 -3.75 11.92
C TYR A 44 -3.87 -3.42 10.51
N ARG A 45 -4.35 -2.19 10.31
CA ARG A 45 -4.70 -1.66 8.99
C ARG A 45 -3.44 -1.09 8.33
N VAL A 46 -3.30 -1.23 7.02
CA VAL A 46 -2.13 -0.72 6.27
C VAL A 46 -2.55 0.46 5.40
N ILE A 47 -1.78 1.54 5.45
CA ILE A 47 -1.83 2.65 4.51
C ILE A 47 -0.58 2.58 3.63
N LEU A 48 -0.80 2.50 2.32
CA LEU A 48 0.22 2.47 1.27
C LEU A 48 0.13 3.77 0.47
N ASP A 49 1.06 4.68 0.72
CA ASP A 49 1.16 5.97 0.04
C ASP A 49 2.09 5.87 -1.18
N TYR A 50 1.49 5.93 -2.36
CA TYR A 50 2.16 5.95 -3.67
C TYR A 50 2.08 7.33 -4.35
N ARG A 51 1.82 8.41 -3.60
CA ARG A 51 2.02 9.77 -4.14
C ARG A 51 3.45 9.90 -4.63
N ASP A 52 3.62 10.68 -5.68
CA ASP A 52 4.92 10.91 -6.35
C ASP A 52 5.63 9.62 -6.77
N SER A 53 4.85 8.55 -6.99
CA SER A 53 5.32 7.30 -7.59
C SER A 53 4.84 7.17 -9.02
N ASN A 54 5.68 6.57 -9.84
CA ASN A 54 5.36 6.26 -11.23
C ASN A 54 5.65 4.79 -11.54
N LEU A 55 4.69 4.11 -12.14
CA LEU A 55 4.85 2.72 -12.55
C LEU A 55 5.57 2.68 -13.90
N VAL A 56 6.79 2.17 -13.92
CA VAL A 56 7.60 2.11 -15.16
C VAL A 56 7.49 0.78 -15.89
N SER A 57 7.22 -0.31 -15.17
CA SER A 57 7.04 -1.64 -15.79
C SER A 57 5.69 -1.78 -16.50
N ASN A 58 5.58 -2.79 -17.36
CA ASN A 58 4.38 -3.00 -18.15
C ASN A 58 3.25 -3.57 -17.27
N ILE A 59 2.06 -2.96 -17.34
CA ILE A 59 0.90 -3.38 -16.55
C ILE A 59 0.52 -4.85 -16.78
N ARG A 60 0.79 -5.41 -17.97
CA ARG A 60 0.55 -6.83 -18.27
C ARG A 60 1.44 -7.74 -17.43
N GLU A 61 2.67 -7.34 -17.14
CA GLU A 61 3.59 -8.12 -16.32
C GLU A 61 3.12 -8.14 -14.86
N TYR A 62 2.60 -7.03 -14.35
CA TYR A 62 1.94 -6.97 -13.04
C TYR A 62 0.75 -7.92 -12.96
N ILE A 63 -0.14 -7.90 -13.97
CA ILE A 63 -1.30 -8.79 -14.00
C ILE A 63 -0.86 -10.26 -13.98
N SER A 64 0.12 -10.63 -14.81
CA SER A 64 0.66 -11.99 -14.85
C SER A 64 1.23 -12.42 -13.50
N TYR A 65 1.99 -11.54 -12.84
CA TYR A 65 2.53 -11.81 -11.52
C TYR A 65 1.42 -11.97 -10.47
N LEU A 66 0.44 -11.06 -10.43
CA LEU A 66 -0.65 -11.10 -9.45
C LEU A 66 -1.54 -12.34 -9.57
N LYS A 67 -1.70 -12.90 -10.78
CA LYS A 67 -2.42 -14.16 -10.98
C LYS A 67 -1.71 -15.38 -10.38
N LEU A 68 -0.38 -15.31 -10.25
CA LEU A 68 0.46 -16.37 -9.67
C LEU A 68 0.77 -16.11 -8.19
N PHE A 69 0.41 -14.93 -7.68
CA PHE A 69 0.68 -14.52 -6.32
C PHE A 69 -0.15 -15.35 -5.34
N GLN A 70 0.53 -16.06 -4.43
CA GLN A 70 -0.13 -16.82 -3.37
C GLN A 70 -0.63 -15.87 -2.29
N LYS A 71 -1.90 -15.46 -2.41
CA LYS A 71 -2.51 -14.49 -1.50
C LYS A 71 -2.62 -14.97 -0.05
N ASP A 72 -2.65 -16.29 0.18
CA ASP A 72 -2.79 -16.88 1.52
C ASP A 72 -1.53 -16.65 2.37
N ASP A 73 -0.40 -16.41 1.71
CA ASP A 73 0.86 -15.99 2.34
C ASP A 73 0.92 -14.50 2.67
N TYR A 74 -0.09 -13.72 2.24
CA TYR A 74 -0.14 -12.29 2.43
C TYR A 74 -1.23 -11.89 3.42
N HIS A 75 -0.91 -10.93 4.27
CA HIS A 75 -1.76 -10.65 5.41
C HIS A 75 -3.15 -10.13 5.02
N ASN A 76 -4.19 -10.71 5.61
CA ASN A 76 -5.59 -10.40 5.29
C ASN A 76 -6.16 -9.20 6.07
N ASN A 77 -5.40 -8.10 6.10
CA ASN A 77 -5.84 -6.86 6.73
C ASN A 77 -6.45 -5.87 5.73
N THR A 78 -7.13 -4.86 6.29
CA THR A 78 -7.62 -3.71 5.52
C THR A 78 -6.44 -2.92 4.96
N LYS A 79 -6.51 -2.60 3.66
CA LYS A 79 -5.49 -1.85 2.92
C LYS A 79 -6.07 -0.58 2.34
N LEU A 80 -5.40 0.54 2.56
CA LEU A 80 -5.77 1.83 2.03
C LEU A 80 -4.63 2.30 1.15
N PHE A 81 -4.91 2.45 -0.14
CA PHE A 81 -3.97 2.95 -1.13
C PHE A 81 -4.18 4.45 -1.29
N ILE A 82 -3.10 5.22 -1.33
CA ILE A 82 -3.13 6.63 -1.73
C ILE A 82 -2.37 6.72 -3.05
N ALA A 83 -3.04 7.11 -4.12
CA ALA A 83 -2.46 7.14 -5.46
C ALA A 83 -2.76 8.48 -6.13
N SER A 84 -1.71 9.13 -6.66
CA SER A 84 -1.84 10.39 -7.41
C SER A 84 -1.69 10.21 -8.93
N SER A 85 -1.04 9.14 -9.40
CA SER A 85 -0.89 8.89 -10.85
C SER A 85 -1.93 7.91 -11.39
N PRO A 86 -2.47 8.11 -12.62
CA PRO A 86 -3.44 7.21 -13.22
C PRO A 86 -2.94 5.76 -13.35
N ARG A 87 -1.66 5.57 -13.67
CA ARG A 87 -1.06 4.23 -13.79
C ARG A 87 -1.00 3.50 -12.45
N VAL A 88 -0.60 4.18 -11.39
CA VAL A 88 -0.58 3.61 -10.04
C VAL A 88 -2.00 3.31 -9.58
N PHE A 89 -2.96 4.21 -9.84
CA PHE A 89 -4.37 3.97 -9.53
C PHE A 89 -4.90 2.69 -10.20
N VAL A 90 -4.59 2.48 -11.49
CA VAL A 90 -4.95 1.25 -12.21
C VAL A 90 -4.27 0.03 -11.57
N ALA A 91 -2.98 0.11 -11.23
CA ALA A 91 -2.27 -0.99 -10.58
C ALA A 91 -2.87 -1.36 -9.21
N CYS A 92 -3.27 -0.38 -8.39
CA CYS A 92 -3.95 -0.62 -7.12
C CYS A 92 -5.31 -1.30 -7.29
N ASN A 93 -6.09 -0.91 -8.31
CA ASN A 93 -7.35 -1.57 -8.63
C ASN A 93 -7.13 -3.02 -9.10
N LEU A 94 -6.17 -3.24 -10.00
CA LEU A 94 -5.82 -4.59 -10.45
C LEU A 94 -5.36 -5.50 -9.30
N PHE A 95 -4.59 -4.96 -8.36
CA PHE A 95 -4.23 -5.69 -7.14
C PHE A 95 -5.48 -6.10 -6.35
N LYS A 96 -6.37 -5.14 -6.09
CA LYS A 96 -7.63 -5.39 -5.37
C LYS A 96 -8.46 -6.48 -6.05
N ASP A 97 -8.62 -6.40 -7.38
CA ASP A 97 -9.49 -7.27 -8.15
C ASP A 97 -8.91 -8.67 -8.32
N ILE A 98 -7.63 -8.78 -8.69
CA ILE A 98 -6.97 -10.07 -8.95
C ILE A 98 -6.72 -10.83 -7.65
N VAL A 99 -6.24 -10.15 -6.61
CA VAL A 99 -5.97 -10.79 -5.32
C VAL A 99 -7.26 -11.01 -4.51
N GLY A 100 -8.34 -10.28 -4.85
CA GLY A 100 -9.65 -10.43 -4.23
C GLY A 100 -9.76 -9.81 -2.84
N TYR A 101 -8.99 -8.75 -2.55
CA TYR A 101 -9.05 -8.05 -1.27
C TYR A 101 -10.31 -7.18 -1.19
N LYS A 102 -11.37 -7.69 -0.57
CA LYS A 102 -12.62 -6.94 -0.35
C LYS A 102 -12.45 -5.71 0.55
N ASN A 103 -11.47 -5.74 1.45
CA ASN A 103 -11.16 -4.66 2.39
C ASN A 103 -10.04 -3.74 1.87
N ALA A 104 -10.05 -3.45 0.57
CA ALA A 104 -9.10 -2.55 -0.08
C ALA A 104 -9.80 -1.29 -0.61
N PHE A 105 -9.27 -0.13 -0.23
CA PHE A 105 -9.81 1.18 -0.57
C PHE A 105 -8.72 2.06 -1.19
N ILE A 106 -9.09 2.92 -2.14
CA ILE A 106 -8.16 3.81 -2.83
C ILE A 106 -8.62 5.25 -2.62
N PHE A 107 -7.69 6.12 -2.26
CA PHE A 107 -7.90 7.53 -1.96
C PHE A 107 -6.93 8.40 -2.77
N SER A 108 -7.30 9.66 -2.93
CA SER A 108 -6.45 10.68 -3.56
C SER A 108 -5.56 11.44 -2.55
N SER A 109 -5.83 11.33 -1.23
CA SER A 109 -5.07 12.03 -0.20
C SER A 109 -4.92 11.23 1.10
N PRO A 110 -3.86 11.48 1.89
CA PRO A 110 -3.68 10.90 3.22
C PRO A 110 -4.82 11.23 4.18
N LEU A 111 -5.29 12.49 4.17
CA LEU A 111 -6.37 12.93 5.04
C LEU A 111 -7.64 12.12 4.81
N ALA A 112 -8.05 11.91 3.56
CA ALA A 112 -9.25 11.12 3.25
C ALA A 112 -9.11 9.66 3.70
N ALA A 113 -7.93 9.04 3.50
CA ALA A 113 -7.65 7.70 3.95
C ALA A 113 -7.73 7.57 5.49
N LEU A 114 -7.19 8.54 6.21
CA LEU A 114 -7.22 8.56 7.68
C LEU A 114 -8.61 8.86 8.23
N GLN A 115 -9.37 9.77 7.60
CA GLN A 115 -10.77 10.04 7.93
C GLN A 115 -11.65 8.80 7.78
N HIS A 116 -11.43 7.99 6.74
CA HIS A 116 -12.12 6.71 6.56
C HIS A 116 -11.88 5.73 7.73
N LEU A 117 -10.75 5.87 8.43
CA LEU A 117 -10.42 5.06 9.61
C LEU A 117 -10.87 5.70 10.93
N GLY A 118 -11.47 6.88 10.90
CA GLY A 118 -11.87 7.65 12.08
C GLY A 118 -10.69 8.33 12.79
N LEU A 119 -9.62 8.68 12.07
CA LEU A 119 -8.36 9.18 12.64
C LEU A 119 -8.00 10.57 12.06
N GLN A 120 -8.62 11.65 12.56
CA GLN A 120 -8.55 12.97 11.89
C GLN A 120 -7.35 13.86 12.26
N ASP A 121 -6.60 13.57 13.33
CA ASP A 121 -5.36 14.28 13.69
C ASP A 121 -4.42 13.34 14.41
N THR A 122 -3.45 12.78 13.69
CA THR A 122 -2.59 11.74 14.26
C THR A 122 -1.14 11.92 13.81
N PRO A 123 -0.16 11.39 14.58
CA PRO A 123 1.22 11.21 14.13
C PRO A 123 1.37 10.42 12.83
N ALA A 124 0.30 9.77 12.35
CA ALA A 124 0.23 9.14 11.05
C ALA A 124 0.09 10.17 9.92
N LEU A 125 -0.75 11.20 10.08
CA LEU A 125 -0.89 12.25 9.07
C LEU A 125 0.44 12.98 8.88
N GLN A 126 1.11 13.33 9.98
CA GLN A 126 2.43 13.96 9.92
C GLN A 126 3.42 13.10 9.15
N PHE A 127 3.52 11.80 9.44
CA PHE A 127 4.43 10.90 8.73
C PHE A 127 4.13 10.82 7.23
N LEU A 128 2.85 10.80 6.84
CA LEU A 128 2.42 10.71 5.44
C LEU A 128 2.68 12.00 4.66
N GLU A 129 2.57 13.17 5.30
CA GLU A 129 2.74 14.48 4.66
C GLU A 129 4.18 15.01 4.68
N THR A 130 5.05 14.50 5.55
CA THR A 130 6.49 14.81 5.48
C THR A 130 7.17 13.99 4.39
N ASP A 131 8.12 14.57 3.65
CA ASP A 131 8.93 13.88 2.63
C ASP A 131 9.96 12.92 3.22
#